data_AF-A0A7W4GAN6-F1
#
_entry.id   AF-A0A7W4GAN6-F1
#
_cell.length_a   1.000
_cell.length_b   1.000
_cell.length_c   1.000
_cell.angle_alpha   90.00
_cell.angle_beta   90.00
_cell.angle_gamma   90.00
#
_symmetry.space_group_name_H-M   'P 1'
#
loop_
_entity.id
_entity.type
_entity.pdbx_description
1 polymer ?
#
loop_
_entity_poly.entity_id
_entity_poly.type
_entity_poly.pdbx_seq_one_letter_code
_entity_poly.pdbx_strand_id
1 'polypeptide(L)'
;LVGKGHKLLKRDKKRGYKEPWLLVSSLPKRHHFLEKVLKLYGMRMQIEAGFRDQKSVRFGLGSDLHRTNKLYRLDILLLLATLVHWFSMMLGAVIDKAGKTGSFQANSSKSRRVVSWAFVGLRYFKKQSIKLHRRDYLEGLAYFVQVVVKLDWKNMDVSDAIEN
;
A
#
# COMPACT_ATOMS: atom_id res chain seq x y z
N LEU A 1 -30.46 0.88 17.84
CA LEU A 1 -30.19 2.14 18.57
C LEU A 1 -29.53 1.78 19.89
N VAL A 2 -28.20 1.84 19.99
CA VAL A 2 -27.47 1.49 21.23
C VAL A 2 -26.87 2.76 21.81
N GLY A 3 -27.26 3.07 23.05
CA GLY A 3 -27.02 4.32 23.75
C GLY A 3 -25.55 4.61 24.10
N LYS A 4 -25.29 5.90 24.32
CA LYS A 4 -24.05 6.47 24.85
C LYS A 4 -23.66 5.80 26.17
N GLY A 5 -22.43 5.26 26.26
CA GLY A 5 -21.79 5.01 27.56
C GLY A 5 -20.93 3.75 27.70
N HIS A 6 -21.09 2.72 26.86
CA HIS A 6 -20.34 1.48 27.03
C HIS A 6 -19.09 1.43 26.15
N LYS A 7 -17.90 1.44 26.77
CA LYS A 7 -16.65 1.06 26.08
C LYS A 7 -16.72 -0.42 25.72
N LEU A 8 -16.63 -0.74 24.43
CA LEU A 8 -16.60 -2.13 23.94
C LEU A 8 -15.44 -2.90 24.61
N LEU A 9 -15.74 -4.03 25.24
CA LEU A 9 -14.72 -4.93 25.79
C LEU A 9 -13.84 -5.47 24.65
N LYS A 10 -12.59 -5.84 24.94
CA LYS A 10 -11.64 -6.39 23.93
C LYS A 10 -12.24 -7.56 23.11
N ARG A 11 -13.10 -8.37 23.73
CA ARG A 11 -13.83 -9.49 23.09
C ARG A 11 -14.95 -9.05 22.13
N ASP A 12 -15.56 -7.89 22.38
CA ASP A 12 -16.70 -7.38 21.62
C ASP A 12 -16.30 -6.48 20.44
N LYS A 13 -15.03 -6.04 20.37
CA LYS A 13 -14.48 -5.31 19.21
C LYS A 13 -14.67 -6.05 17.88
N LYS A 14 -14.67 -7.38 17.88
CA LYS A 14 -14.89 -8.19 16.66
C LYS A 14 -16.36 -8.24 16.22
N ARG A 15 -17.31 -7.85 17.09
CA ARG A 15 -18.75 -7.90 16.79
C ARG A 15 -19.29 -6.62 16.11
N GLY A 16 -18.55 -5.50 16.20
CA GLY A 16 -19.00 -4.21 15.68
C GLY A 16 -18.96 -4.05 14.15
N TYR A 17 -18.23 -4.91 13.43
CA TYR A 17 -18.08 -4.85 11.97
C TYR A 17 -18.83 -5.99 11.27
N LYS A 18 -20.08 -6.23 11.66
CA LYS A 18 -20.94 -7.29 11.09
C LYS A 18 -21.93 -6.76 10.03
N GLU A 19 -21.68 -5.59 9.47
CA GLU A 19 -22.47 -5.12 8.34
C GLU A 19 -22.15 -6.01 7.13
N PRO A 20 -23.14 -6.67 6.51
CA PRO A 20 -22.92 -7.48 5.33
C PRO A 20 -22.52 -6.59 4.16
N TRP A 21 -21.45 -6.97 3.44
CA TRP A 21 -20.98 -6.24 2.27
C TRP A 21 -21.60 -6.87 1.03
N LEU A 22 -22.46 -6.13 0.32
CA LEU A 22 -22.93 -6.53 -1.00
C LEU A 22 -21.94 -6.03 -2.06
N LEU A 23 -21.23 -6.95 -2.71
CA LEU A 23 -20.28 -6.62 -3.78
C LEU A 23 -20.90 -6.88 -5.14
N VAL A 24 -20.96 -5.85 -5.97
CA VAL A 24 -21.37 -5.95 -7.38
C VAL A 24 -20.12 -5.75 -8.23
N SER A 25 -19.91 -6.61 -9.22
CA SER A 25 -18.73 -6.56 -10.08
C SER A 25 -19.10 -6.80 -11.54
N SER A 26 -18.52 -5.99 -12.43
CA SER A 26 -18.54 -6.18 -13.89
C SER A 26 -17.38 -7.04 -14.39
N LEU A 27 -16.57 -7.62 -13.50
CA LEU A 27 -15.46 -8.47 -13.88
C LEU A 27 -15.95 -9.75 -14.56
N PRO A 28 -15.24 -10.27 -15.56
CA PRO A 28 -15.64 -11.48 -16.27
C PRO A 28 -15.62 -12.67 -15.30
N LYS A 29 -16.70 -13.45 -15.29
CA LYS A 29 -16.81 -14.68 -14.50
C LYS A 29 -15.81 -15.70 -15.02
N ARG A 30 -14.87 -16.12 -14.17
CA ARG A 30 -13.82 -17.13 -14.45
C ARG A 30 -13.64 -18.01 -13.21
N HIS A 31 -12.73 -18.99 -13.27
CA HIS A 31 -12.37 -19.79 -12.10
C HIS A 31 -12.00 -18.90 -10.91
N HIS A 32 -12.47 -19.28 -9.72
CA HIS A 32 -12.26 -18.56 -8.47
C HIS A 32 -12.76 -17.10 -8.47
N PHE A 33 -13.79 -16.79 -9.27
CA PHE A 33 -14.33 -15.43 -9.41
C PHE A 33 -14.60 -14.73 -8.06
N LEU A 34 -15.30 -15.40 -7.14
CA LEU A 34 -15.68 -14.81 -5.85
C LEU A 34 -14.45 -14.46 -5.00
N GLU A 35 -13.49 -15.38 -4.89
CA GLU A 35 -12.26 -15.19 -4.13
C GLU A 35 -11.43 -14.05 -4.70
N LYS A 36 -11.34 -13.96 -6.04
CA LYS A 36 -10.65 -12.86 -6.72
C LYS A 36 -11.34 -11.51 -6.48
N VAL A 37 -12.67 -11.45 -6.53
CA VAL A 37 -13.43 -10.22 -6.24
C VAL A 37 -13.24 -9.79 -4.78
N LEU A 38 -13.34 -10.73 -3.83
CA LEU A 38 -13.11 -10.46 -2.41
C LEU A 38 -11.69 -9.96 -2.15
N LYS A 39 -10.68 -10.56 -2.81
CA LYS A 39 -9.27 -10.15 -2.71
C LYS A 39 -9.06 -8.73 -3.23
N LEU A 40 -9.54 -8.41 -4.43
CA LEU A 40 -9.50 -7.05 -4.97
C LEU A 40 -10.19 -6.05 -4.05
N TYR A 41 -11.35 -6.43 -3.52
CA TYR A 41 -12.10 -5.59 -2.61
C TYR A 41 -11.36 -5.36 -1.29
N GLY A 42 -10.69 -6.38 -0.76
CA GLY A 42 -9.84 -6.29 0.42
C GLY A 42 -8.68 -5.29 0.25
N MET A 43 -8.18 -5.14 -0.99
CA MET A 43 -7.13 -4.16 -1.31
C MET A 43 -7.61 -2.71 -1.30
N ARG A 44 -8.92 -2.42 -1.21
CA ARG A 44 -9.46 -1.04 -1.24
C ARG A 44 -8.84 -0.11 -0.19
N MET A 45 -8.49 -0.63 0.98
CA MET A 45 -7.86 0.15 2.05
C MET A 45 -6.44 0.61 1.68
N GLN A 46 -5.75 -0.08 0.77
CA GLN A 46 -4.43 0.31 0.30
C GLN A 46 -4.48 1.65 -0.46
N ILE A 47 -5.59 1.93 -1.16
CA ILE A 47 -5.80 3.20 -1.85
C ILE A 47 -5.86 4.36 -0.85
N GLU A 48 -6.65 4.21 0.22
CA GLU A 48 -6.74 5.21 1.29
C GLU A 48 -5.39 5.43 1.97
N ALA A 49 -4.66 4.34 2.26
CA ALA A 49 -3.32 4.42 2.81
C ALA A 49 -2.35 5.18 1.88
N GLY A 50 -2.42 4.92 0.57
CA GLY A 50 -1.62 5.63 -0.44
C GLY A 50 -1.91 7.13 -0.48
N PHE A 51 -3.19 7.53 -0.45
CA PHE A 51 -3.57 8.95 -0.39
C PHE A 51 -3.12 9.61 0.92
N ARG A 52 -3.23 8.91 2.04
CA ARG A 52 -2.75 9.40 3.35
C ARG A 52 -1.23 9.62 3.33
N ASP A 53 -0.48 8.68 2.77
CA ASP A 53 0.97 8.77 2.61
C ASP A 53 1.36 9.92 1.68
N GLN A 54 0.57 10.22 0.63
CA GLN A 54 0.85 11.36 -0.24
C GLN A 54 0.66 12.70 0.47
N LYS A 55 -0.45 12.85 1.20
CA LYS A 55 -0.81 14.10 1.91
C LYS A 55 0.04 14.38 3.14
N SER A 56 0.53 13.33 3.81
CA SER A 56 1.28 13.48 5.06
C SER A 56 2.50 14.39 4.90
N VAL A 57 2.56 15.46 5.69
CA VAL A 57 3.71 16.38 5.71
C VAL A 57 4.95 15.72 6.30
N ARG A 58 4.77 14.97 7.40
CA ARG A 58 5.89 14.41 8.16
C ARG A 58 6.51 13.19 7.50
N PHE A 59 5.66 12.31 6.96
CA PHE A 59 6.09 11.01 6.46
C PHE A 59 5.93 10.86 4.94
N GLY A 60 5.21 11.78 4.31
CA GLY A 60 4.84 11.75 2.91
C GLY A 60 5.48 12.85 2.06
N LEU A 61 4.77 13.20 1.00
CA LEU A 61 5.12 14.28 0.07
C LEU A 61 4.57 15.65 0.53
N GLY A 62 3.68 15.68 1.52
CA GLY A 62 3.12 16.93 2.03
C GLY A 62 2.27 17.67 1.00
N SER A 63 1.57 16.93 0.13
CA SER A 63 0.82 17.52 -0.99
C SER A 63 -0.21 18.57 -0.56
N ASP A 64 -0.69 18.57 0.68
CA ASP A 64 -1.62 19.61 1.18
C ASP A 64 -0.94 21.00 1.34
N LEU A 65 0.39 21.09 1.29
CA LEU A 65 1.14 22.34 1.49
C LEU A 65 1.37 23.15 0.21
N HIS A 66 0.88 22.71 -0.94
CA HIS A 66 1.16 23.35 -2.22
C HIS A 66 0.53 24.75 -2.40
N ARG A 67 -0.55 25.07 -1.64
CA ARG A 67 -1.22 26.38 -1.58
C ARG A 67 -1.53 27.03 -2.94
N THR A 68 -1.75 26.24 -3.99
CA THR A 68 -2.00 26.77 -5.34
C THR A 68 -3.48 26.76 -5.66
N ASN A 69 -3.96 27.84 -6.30
CA ASN A 69 -5.33 27.94 -6.78
C ASN A 69 -5.41 27.83 -8.32
N LYS A 70 -4.26 27.61 -8.99
CA LYS A 70 -4.19 27.50 -10.46
C LYS A 70 -4.18 26.04 -10.88
N LEU A 71 -5.18 25.62 -11.67
CA LEU A 71 -5.32 24.23 -12.14
C LEU A 71 -4.05 23.71 -12.82
N TYR A 72 -3.49 24.46 -13.77
CA TYR A 72 -2.25 24.06 -14.46
C TYR A 72 -1.06 23.79 -13.52
N ARG A 73 -0.93 24.57 -12.44
CA ARG A 73 0.14 24.33 -11.45
C ARG A 73 -0.14 23.07 -10.64
N LEU A 74 -1.40 22.82 -10.30
CA LEU A 74 -1.81 21.62 -9.59
C LEU A 74 -1.54 20.36 -10.43
N ASP A 75 -1.83 20.41 -11.73
CA ASP A 75 -1.59 19.30 -12.66
C ASP A 75 -0.10 18.91 -12.71
N ILE A 76 0.79 19.89 -12.82
CA ILE A 76 2.24 19.66 -12.79
C ILE A 76 2.67 19.06 -11.44
N LEU A 77 2.15 19.58 -10.33
CA LEU A 77 2.49 19.08 -9.00
C LEU A 77 1.98 17.65 -8.79
N LEU A 78 0.80 17.31 -9.30
CA LEU A 78 0.26 15.96 -9.28
C LEU A 78 1.11 15.02 -10.14
N LEU A 79 1.54 15.45 -11.32
CA LEU A 79 2.46 14.68 -12.17
C LEU A 79 3.78 14.41 -11.44
N LEU A 80 4.38 15.44 -10.83
CA LEU A 80 5.61 15.27 -10.05
C LEU A 80 5.40 14.35 -8.85
N ALA A 81 4.30 14.51 -8.11
CA ALA A 81 3.98 13.68 -6.97
C ALA A 81 3.78 12.21 -7.35
N THR A 82 3.13 11.93 -8.48
CA THR A 82 2.93 10.57 -8.98
C THR A 82 4.24 9.92 -9.42
N LEU A 83 5.12 10.67 -10.11
CA LEU A 83 6.46 10.19 -10.47
C LEU A 83 7.30 9.86 -9.23
N VAL A 84 7.38 10.79 -8.27
CA VAL A 84 8.11 10.56 -7.02
C VAL A 84 7.55 9.37 -6.25
N HIS A 85 6.22 9.22 -6.20
CA HIS A 85 5.58 8.07 -5.57
C HIS A 85 5.97 6.76 -6.26
N TRP A 86 5.99 6.74 -7.60
CA TRP A 86 6.38 5.56 -8.37
C TRP A 86 7.84 5.16 -8.14
N PHE A 87 8.77 6.11 -8.19
CA PHE A 87 10.18 5.87 -7.83
C PHE A 87 10.33 5.38 -6.38
N SER A 88 9.56 5.95 -5.45
CA SER A 88 9.58 5.53 -4.05
C SER A 88 9.08 4.09 -3.88
N MET A 89 8.08 3.66 -4.66
CA MET A 89 7.63 2.26 -4.65
C MET A 89 8.70 1.30 -5.15
N MET A 90 9.43 1.66 -6.21
CA MET A 90 10.54 0.83 -6.72
C MET A 90 11.66 0.70 -5.69
N LEU A 91 12.06 1.80 -5.05
CA LEU A 91 13.05 1.78 -3.96
C LEU A 91 12.56 0.95 -2.76
N GLY A 92 11.28 1.10 -2.40
CA GLY A 92 10.67 0.29 -1.34
C GLY A 92 10.71 -1.20 -1.64
N ALA A 93 10.42 -1.61 -2.88
CA ALA A 93 10.50 -3.00 -3.31
C ALA A 93 11.94 -3.55 -3.25
N VAL A 94 12.94 -2.73 -3.59
CA VAL A 94 14.36 -3.08 -3.43
C VAL A 94 14.72 -3.34 -1.98
N ILE A 95 14.32 -2.46 -1.07
CA ILE A 95 14.59 -2.60 0.37
C ILE A 95 13.89 -3.82 0.95
N ASP A 96 12.67 -4.09 0.48
CA ASP A 96 11.87 -5.23 0.88
C ASP A 96 12.48 -6.54 0.43
N LYS A 97 12.92 -6.61 -0.83
CA LYS A 97 13.61 -7.78 -1.35
C LYS A 97 14.96 -8.02 -0.66
N ALA A 98 15.65 -6.95 -0.27
CA ALA A 98 16.87 -7.02 0.54
C ALA A 98 16.62 -7.42 2.01
N GLY A 99 15.37 -7.58 2.44
CA GLY A 99 15.00 -7.97 3.81
C GLY A 99 15.19 -6.86 4.85
N LYS A 100 15.33 -5.60 4.42
CA LYS A 100 15.68 -4.46 5.31
C LYS A 100 14.48 -3.57 5.65
N THR A 101 13.26 -3.93 5.24
CA THR A 101 12.03 -3.19 5.55
C THR A 101 11.78 -3.03 7.05
N GLY A 102 12.19 -4.01 7.87
CA GLY A 102 11.97 -3.99 9.32
C GLY A 102 12.56 -2.78 10.03
N SER A 103 13.63 -2.16 9.50
CA SER A 103 14.23 -0.94 10.06
C SER A 103 13.34 0.31 9.93
N PHE A 104 12.32 0.26 9.06
CA PHE A 104 11.36 1.34 8.86
C PHE A 104 9.99 1.06 9.48
N GLN A 105 9.78 -0.15 9.99
CA GLN A 105 8.55 -0.54 10.67
C GLN A 105 8.65 -0.22 12.17
N ALA A 106 7.58 0.35 12.72
CA ALA A 106 7.46 0.54 14.17
C ALA A 106 6.87 -0.70 14.89
N ASN A 107 6.22 -1.59 14.14
CA ASN A 107 5.57 -2.77 14.71
C ASN A 107 6.59 -3.87 15.00
N SER A 108 6.39 -4.60 16.09
CA SER A 108 7.25 -5.72 16.49
C SER A 108 7.10 -6.96 15.60
N SER A 109 5.99 -7.09 14.88
CA SER A 109 5.76 -8.20 13.93
C SER A 109 6.55 -7.98 12.64
N LYS A 110 7.54 -8.83 12.38
CA LYS A 110 8.35 -8.81 11.15
C LYS A 110 7.92 -9.86 10.11
N SER A 111 6.93 -10.70 10.43
CA SER A 111 6.47 -11.80 9.57
C SER A 111 5.73 -11.32 8.32
N ARG A 112 5.15 -10.11 8.36
CA ARG A 112 4.39 -9.54 7.25
C ARG A 112 4.76 -8.08 7.03
N ARG A 113 4.64 -7.63 5.80
CA ARG A 113 4.83 -6.22 5.45
C ARG A 113 3.62 -5.40 5.90
N VAL A 114 3.82 -4.53 6.88
CA VAL A 114 2.75 -3.65 7.39
C VAL A 114 2.76 -2.26 6.75
N VAL A 115 3.87 -1.88 6.12
CA VAL A 115 4.11 -0.53 5.60
C VAL A 115 4.23 -0.56 4.08
N SER A 116 3.70 0.47 3.41
CA SER A 116 3.71 0.58 1.95
C SER A 116 5.15 0.70 1.42
N TRP A 117 5.40 0.20 0.20
CA TRP A 117 6.71 0.39 -0.43
C TRP A 117 7.04 1.87 -0.65
N ALA A 118 6.04 2.68 -1.03
CA ALA A 118 6.23 4.12 -1.20
C ALA A 118 6.76 4.79 0.08
N PHE A 119 6.18 4.46 1.24
CA PHE A 119 6.67 4.99 2.52
C PHE A 119 8.11 4.55 2.79
N VAL A 120 8.42 3.27 2.61
CA VAL A 120 9.76 2.71 2.86
C VAL A 120 10.80 3.38 1.96
N GLY A 121 10.52 3.47 0.66
CA GLY A 121 11.42 4.11 -0.30
C GLY A 121 11.62 5.60 -0.03
N LEU A 122 10.55 6.33 0.31
CA LEU A 122 10.65 7.75 0.65
C LEU A 122 11.45 7.98 1.94
N ARG A 123 11.27 7.12 2.95
CA ARG A 123 12.05 7.18 4.20
C ARG A 123 13.50 6.83 3.98
N TYR A 124 13.79 5.84 3.16
CA TYR A 124 15.14 5.51 2.74
C TYR A 124 15.78 6.68 2.01
N PHE A 125 15.09 7.31 1.06
CA PHE A 125 15.61 8.47 0.34
C PHE A 125 15.93 9.64 1.28
N LYS A 126 15.05 9.94 2.25
CA LYS A 126 15.25 11.02 3.23
C LYS A 126 16.37 10.73 4.25
N LYS A 127 16.60 9.46 4.62
CA LYS A 127 17.52 9.10 5.72
C LYS A 127 18.86 8.51 5.25
N GLN A 128 18.91 7.95 4.03
CA GLN A 128 20.03 7.23 3.42
C GLN A 128 20.80 6.31 4.39
N SER A 129 20.09 5.67 5.32
CA SER A 129 20.74 4.98 6.44
C SER A 129 21.21 3.57 6.13
N ILE A 130 20.89 3.04 4.95
CA ILE A 130 21.15 1.64 4.58
C ILE A 130 22.02 1.63 3.33
N LYS A 131 23.06 0.80 3.32
CA LYS A 131 23.86 0.56 2.11
C LYS A 131 23.17 -0.51 1.27
N LEU A 132 22.91 -0.16 0.00
CA LEU A 132 22.40 -1.06 -1.03
C LEU A 132 23.47 -1.22 -2.11
N HIS A 133 23.64 -2.46 -2.60
CA HIS A 133 24.54 -2.76 -3.69
C HIS A 133 23.77 -2.86 -5.00
N ARG A 134 24.48 -2.78 -6.14
CA ARG A 134 23.87 -2.93 -7.49
C ARG A 134 23.01 -4.18 -7.62
N ARG A 135 23.39 -5.29 -6.98
CA ARG A 135 22.63 -6.55 -6.99
C ARG A 135 21.25 -6.38 -6.34
N ASP A 136 21.18 -5.72 -5.19
CA ASP A 136 19.93 -5.44 -4.48
C ASP A 136 18.95 -4.67 -5.38
N TYR A 137 19.45 -3.66 -6.11
CA TYR A 137 18.64 -2.89 -7.05
C TYR A 137 18.09 -3.76 -8.20
N LEU A 138 18.94 -4.59 -8.81
CA LEU A 138 18.52 -5.45 -9.93
C LEU A 138 17.48 -6.48 -9.47
N GLU A 139 17.73 -7.15 -8.35
CA GLU A 139 16.81 -8.14 -7.78
C GLU A 139 15.49 -7.51 -7.35
N GLY A 140 15.56 -6.35 -6.71
CA GLY A 140 14.38 -5.60 -6.28
C GLY A 140 13.53 -5.08 -7.43
N LEU A 141 14.16 -4.63 -8.51
CA LEU A 141 13.46 -4.20 -9.73
C LEU A 141 12.80 -5.37 -10.45
N ALA A 142 13.51 -6.50 -10.59
CA ALA A 142 12.94 -7.72 -11.15
C ALA A 142 11.73 -8.19 -10.32
N TYR A 143 11.86 -8.15 -8.98
CA TYR A 143 10.77 -8.46 -8.05
C TYR A 143 9.58 -7.51 -8.22
N PHE A 144 9.83 -6.20 -8.31
CA PHE A 144 8.77 -5.21 -8.54
C PHE A 144 8.00 -5.49 -9.83
N VAL A 145 8.71 -5.76 -10.94
CA VAL A 145 8.10 -6.09 -12.23
C VAL A 145 7.27 -7.38 -12.13
N GLN A 146 7.77 -8.42 -11.46
CA GLN A 146 7.02 -9.65 -11.24
C GLN A 146 5.71 -9.40 -10.49
N VAL A 147 5.74 -8.55 -9.45
CA VAL A 147 4.53 -8.21 -8.70
C VAL A 147 3.54 -7.43 -9.56
N VAL A 148 4.00 -6.48 -10.38
CA VAL A 148 3.13 -5.73 -11.29
C VAL A 148 2.46 -6.67 -12.31
N VAL A 149 3.20 -7.63 -12.87
CA VAL A 149 2.65 -8.62 -13.81
C VAL A 149 1.63 -9.54 -13.13
N LYS A 150 1.88 -9.96 -11.89
CA LYS A 150 0.95 -10.78 -11.09
C LYS A 150 -0.33 -10.03 -10.70
N LEU A 151 -0.26 -8.71 -10.55
CA LEU A 151 -1.41 -7.87 -10.22
C LEU A 151 -2.40 -7.69 -11.39
N ASP A 152 -2.05 -8.14 -12.60
CA ASP A 152 -3.04 -8.27 -13.68
C ASP A 152 -4.14 -9.25 -13.24
N TRP A 153 -5.39 -8.80 -13.27
CA TRP A 153 -6.57 -9.61 -12.99
C TRP A 153 -6.57 -10.95 -13.72
N LYS A 154 -6.02 -11.00 -14.95
CA LYS A 154 -5.91 -12.23 -15.74
C LYS A 154 -4.93 -13.23 -15.14
N ASN A 155 -3.85 -12.74 -14.52
CA ASN A 155 -2.74 -13.52 -13.99
C ASN A 155 -2.81 -13.72 -12.47
N MET A 156 -3.82 -13.13 -11.80
CA MET A 156 -3.95 -13.22 -10.35
C MET A 156 -4.25 -14.67 -9.93
N ASP A 157 -3.22 -15.34 -9.39
CA ASP A 157 -3.35 -16.64 -8.77
C ASP A 157 -3.94 -16.50 -7.36
N VAL A 158 -4.80 -17.46 -7.02
CA VAL A 158 -5.54 -17.49 -5.76
C VAL A 158 -4.74 -18.18 -4.68
N SER A 159 -3.77 -19.03 -5.06
CA SER A 159 -2.82 -19.71 -4.16
C SER A 159 -1.95 -18.76 -3.35
N ASP A 160 -1.61 -17.59 -3.91
CA ASP A 160 -0.80 -16.53 -3.24
C ASP A 160 -1.57 -15.86 -2.06
N ALA A 161 -2.76 -16.35 -1.70
CA ALA A 161 -3.66 -15.74 -0.70
C ALA A 161 -3.32 -16.04 0.77
N ILE A 162 -2.29 -16.84 1.07
CA ILE A 162 -1.99 -17.23 2.47
C ILE A 162 -0.92 -16.35 3.14
N GLU A 163 -0.14 -15.55 2.39
CA GLU A 163 1.06 -14.88 2.95
C GLU A 163 1.07 -13.33 2.91
N ASN A 164 -0.03 -12.64 3.24
CA ASN A 164 0.04 -11.20 3.56
C ASN A 164 -0.63 -10.82 4.88
#